data_AF-A0A7Z2NVR3-F1
#
_entry.id   AF-A0A7Z2NVR3-F1
#
_cell.length_a   1.000
_cell.length_b   1.000
_cell.length_c   1.000
_cell.angle_alpha   90.00
_cell.angle_beta   90.00
_cell.angle_gamma   90.00
#
_symmetry.space_group_name_H-M   'P 1'
#
loop_
_entity.id
_entity.type
_entity.pdbx_description
1 polymer ?
#
loop_
_entity_poly.entity_id
_entity_poly.type
_entity_poly.pdbx_seq_one_letter_code
_entity_poly.pdbx_strand_id
1 'polypeptide(L)'
;MSAVDAGFAEYLKSRALFADRPSANVTGWGLRDTTESEILSPIALAADAQTEADRQLQVLGKPLAIDIHVVPGRRVDLFGRCITVSAGRLGYQAGQPVFVIGVEPADDGATTRLTVVRAL
;
A
#
# COMPACT_ATOMS: atom_id res chain seq x y z
N MET A 1 0.65 13.91 32.75
CA MET A 1 -0.45 14.10 31.78
C MET A 1 -0.02 15.22 30.85
N SER A 2 0.23 14.92 29.57
CA SER A 2 0.64 15.94 28.58
C SER A 2 -0.60 16.75 28.17
N ALA A 3 -0.61 18.05 28.46
CA ALA A 3 -1.68 18.97 28.07
C ALA A 3 -1.44 19.41 26.62
N VAL A 4 -2.47 19.32 25.78
CA VAL A 4 -2.42 19.79 24.39
C VAL A 4 -2.34 21.31 24.37
N ASP A 5 -1.44 21.85 23.55
CA ASP A 5 -1.23 23.29 23.38
C ASP A 5 -2.53 24.00 22.96
N ALA A 6 -2.77 25.17 23.55
CA ALA A 6 -4.02 25.92 23.38
C ALA A 6 -4.20 26.43 21.94
N GLY A 7 -3.12 26.80 21.25
CA GLY A 7 -3.17 27.24 19.86
C GLY A 7 -3.51 26.09 18.91
N PHE A 8 -2.95 24.91 19.16
CA PHE A 8 -3.32 23.70 18.42
C PHE A 8 -4.77 23.29 18.67
N ALA A 9 -5.25 23.43 19.91
CA ALA A 9 -6.64 23.18 20.26
C ALA A 9 -7.62 24.16 19.59
N GLU A 10 -7.25 25.42 19.40
CA GLU A 10 -8.05 26.38 18.63
C GLU A 10 -8.03 26.10 17.13
N TYR A 11 -6.87 25.71 16.58
CA TYR A 11 -6.74 25.35 15.16
C TYR A 11 -7.68 24.20 14.76
N LEU A 12 -7.73 23.15 15.58
CA LEU A 12 -8.65 22.01 15.39
C LEU A 12 -10.13 22.41 15.47
N LYS A 13 -10.45 23.49 16.18
CA LYS A 13 -11.82 24.02 16.31
C LYS A 13 -12.16 25.06 15.24
N SER A 14 -11.21 25.41 14.37
CA SER A 14 -11.41 26.47 13.40
C SER A 14 -12.35 26.04 12.27
N ARG A 15 -13.26 26.95 11.88
CA ARG A 15 -14.22 26.74 10.77
C ARG A 15 -13.57 26.51 9.41
N ALA A 16 -12.28 26.81 9.25
CA ALA A 16 -11.54 26.59 8.01
C ALA A 16 -11.38 25.10 7.65
N LEU A 17 -11.60 24.18 8.60
CA LEU A 17 -11.65 22.74 8.36
C LEU A 17 -13.03 22.26 7.85
N PHE A 18 -14.04 23.12 7.85
CA PHE A 18 -15.42 22.75 7.55
C PHE A 18 -15.98 23.57 6.39
N ALA A 19 -16.45 22.89 5.34
CA ALA A 19 -17.11 23.54 4.22
C ALA A 19 -18.52 23.96 4.62
N ASP A 20 -18.74 25.26 4.80
CA ASP A 20 -20.01 25.82 5.25
C ASP A 20 -20.93 26.08 4.04
N ARG A 21 -22.15 25.56 4.05
CA ARG A 21 -23.19 25.92 3.08
C ARG A 21 -24.46 26.29 3.86
N PRO A 22 -25.02 27.50 3.65
CA PRO A 22 -26.18 27.91 4.43
C PRO A 22 -27.42 27.20 3.89
N SER A 23 -28.20 26.61 4.78
CA SER A 23 -29.54 26.11 4.48
C SER A 23 -30.55 26.77 5.42
N ALA A 24 -31.65 27.25 4.84
CA ALA A 24 -32.74 27.86 5.58
C ALA A 24 -33.62 26.75 6.18
N ASN A 25 -33.62 26.70 7.52
CA ASN A 25 -34.64 26.16 8.42
C ASN A 25 -35.03 24.69 8.28
N VAL A 26 -34.75 23.88 9.32
CA VAL A 26 -35.81 23.31 10.18
C VAL A 26 -35.23 22.88 11.52
N THR A 27 -35.91 23.34 12.56
CA THR A 27 -35.79 23.16 14.00
C THR A 27 -36.19 21.74 14.43
N GLY A 28 -35.35 21.08 15.22
CA GLY A 28 -35.65 19.79 15.85
C GLY A 28 -34.42 19.26 16.57
N TRP A 29 -34.41 19.38 17.90
CA TRP A 29 -33.31 18.93 18.76
C TRP A 29 -33.07 17.42 18.59
N GLY A 30 -31.84 17.04 18.23
CA GLY A 30 -31.29 15.71 18.54
C GLY A 30 -30.87 14.77 17.41
N LEU A 31 -31.00 15.11 16.12
CA LEU A 31 -30.77 14.14 15.03
C LEU A 31 -30.18 14.76 13.74
N ARG A 32 -29.23 15.70 13.84
CA ARG A 32 -28.77 16.46 12.65
C ARG A 32 -27.27 16.64 12.45
N ASP A 33 -26.42 15.92 13.19
CA ASP A 33 -24.97 15.89 12.93
C ASP A 33 -24.38 14.48 13.07
N THR A 34 -25.15 13.44 12.75
CA THR A 34 -24.50 12.19 12.32
C THR A 34 -23.92 12.47 10.95
N THR A 35 -22.67 12.94 10.92
CA THR A 35 -21.82 12.79 9.75
C THR A 35 -21.74 11.29 9.48
N GLU A 36 -22.58 10.80 8.58
CA GLU A 36 -22.40 9.47 8.00
C GLU A 36 -21.13 9.55 7.17
N SER A 37 -20.01 9.21 7.81
CA SER A 37 -18.76 8.97 7.12
C SER A 37 -18.89 7.62 6.44
N GLU A 38 -19.33 7.64 5.18
CA GLU A 38 -19.16 6.47 4.33
C GLU A 38 -17.69 6.35 3.98
N ILE A 39 -17.03 5.35 4.56
CA ILE A 39 -15.82 4.80 3.97
C ILE A 39 -16.31 4.15 2.66
N LEU A 40 -16.26 4.91 1.57
CA LEU A 40 -16.40 4.36 0.22
C LEU A 40 -15.20 3.44 -0.02
N SER A 41 -15.32 2.21 0.48
CA SER A 41 -14.47 1.13 0.03
C SER A 41 -14.64 1.04 -1.48
N PRO A 42 -13.55 0.98 -2.28
CA PRO A 42 -13.66 0.73 -3.72
C PRO A 42 -14.32 -0.63 -4.02
N ILE A 43 -14.47 -1.47 -3.00
CA ILE A 43 -15.16 -2.75 -3.03
C ILE A 43 -16.63 -2.51 -2.65
N ALA A 44 -17.50 -2.43 -3.65
CA ALA A 44 -18.91 -2.10 -3.47
C ALA A 44 -19.77 -3.30 -3.01
N LEU A 45 -19.36 -4.53 -3.34
CA LEU A 45 -20.14 -5.75 -3.05
C LEU A 45 -19.36 -6.71 -2.15
N ALA A 46 -20.09 -7.48 -1.33
CA ALA A 46 -19.50 -8.53 -0.50
C ALA A 46 -18.74 -9.59 -1.33
N ALA A 47 -19.20 -9.87 -2.54
CA ALA A 47 -18.52 -10.78 -3.46
C ALA A 47 -17.15 -10.23 -3.93
N ASP A 48 -17.06 -8.92 -4.15
CA ASP A 48 -15.80 -8.26 -4.51
C ASP A 48 -14.83 -8.28 -3.33
N ALA A 49 -15.35 -8.14 -2.10
CA ALA A 49 -14.56 -8.20 -0.87
C ALA A 49 -13.93 -9.59 -0.69
N GLN A 50 -14.72 -10.63 -0.92
CA GLN A 50 -14.22 -12.01 -0.89
C GLN A 50 -13.17 -12.24 -1.98
N THR A 51 -13.41 -11.74 -3.19
CA THR A 51 -12.46 -11.85 -4.31
C THR A 51 -11.12 -11.19 -3.99
N GLU A 52 -11.13 -9.99 -3.40
CA GLU A 52 -9.91 -9.31 -2.99
C GLU A 52 -9.23 -10.00 -1.80
N ALA A 53 -9.98 -10.50 -0.83
CA ALA A 53 -9.45 -11.28 0.28
C ALA A 53 -8.75 -12.56 -0.22
N ASP A 54 -9.36 -13.27 -1.17
CA ASP A 54 -8.77 -14.47 -1.78
C ASP A 54 -7.50 -14.14 -2.55
N ARG A 55 -7.48 -13.02 -3.29
CA ARG A 55 -6.28 -12.52 -3.98
C ARG A 55 -5.15 -12.22 -2.99
N GLN A 56 -5.47 -11.56 -1.88
CA GLN A 56 -4.50 -11.25 -0.84
C GLN A 56 -3.98 -12.50 -0.15
N LEU A 57 -4.85 -13.46 0.18
CA LEU A 57 -4.46 -14.74 0.78
C LEU A 57 -3.54 -15.56 -0.14
N GLN A 58 -3.77 -15.55 -1.45
CA GLN A 58 -2.89 -16.23 -2.41
C GLN A 58 -1.46 -15.67 -2.40
N VAL A 59 -1.30 -14.36 -2.16
CA VAL A 59 -0.02 -13.67 -2.22
C VAL A 59 0.65 -13.56 -0.85
N LEU A 60 -0.07 -13.07 0.16
CA LEU A 60 0.42 -12.78 1.50
C LEU A 60 0.17 -13.91 2.51
N GLY A 61 -0.74 -14.85 2.20
CA GLY A 61 -1.05 -15.97 3.08
C GLY A 61 0.00 -17.09 3.07
N LYS A 62 1.04 -16.97 2.21
CA LYS A 62 2.16 -17.90 2.15
C LYS A 62 3.41 -17.26 2.76
N PRO A 63 4.33 -18.05 3.34
CA PRO A 63 5.63 -17.55 3.74
C PRO A 63 6.32 -16.88 2.55
N LEU A 64 6.80 -15.65 2.76
CA LEU A 64 7.53 -14.88 1.77
C LEU A 64 9.02 -14.91 2.09
N ALA A 65 9.85 -14.97 1.05
CA ALA A 65 11.29 -14.81 1.14
C ALA A 65 11.73 -13.55 0.37
N ILE A 66 12.71 -12.85 0.94
CA ILE A 66 13.39 -11.72 0.31
C ILE A 66 14.79 -12.19 -0.07
N ASP A 67 15.11 -12.06 -1.35
CA ASP A 67 16.40 -12.48 -1.91
C ASP A 67 17.05 -11.31 -2.65
N ILE A 68 18.38 -11.33 -2.75
CA ILE A 68 19.15 -10.34 -3.51
C ILE A 68 19.84 -11.04 -4.69
N HIS A 69 19.67 -10.48 -5.89
CA HIS A 69 20.28 -10.99 -7.11
C HIS A 69 21.18 -9.94 -7.75
N VAL A 70 22.37 -10.34 -8.18
CA VAL A 70 23.25 -9.50 -8.98
C VAL A 70 23.02 -9.83 -10.45
N VAL A 71 22.60 -8.84 -11.23
CA VAL A 71 22.33 -8.99 -12.67
C VAL A 71 23.21 -8.03 -13.49
N PRO A 72 23.58 -8.41 -14.72
CA PRO A 72 24.39 -7.56 -15.59
C PRO A 72 23.60 -6.35 -16.12
N GLY A 73 24.30 -5.24 -16.26
CA GLY A 73 23.79 -3.97 -16.77
C GLY A 73 23.04 -3.16 -15.72
N ARG A 74 22.64 -1.94 -16.11
CA ARG A 74 21.79 -1.06 -15.31
C ARG A 74 20.33 -1.45 -15.52
N ARG A 75 19.68 -1.92 -14.45
CA ARG A 75 18.33 -2.50 -14.51
C ARG A 75 17.30 -1.75 -13.66
N VAL A 76 17.39 -0.42 -13.64
CA VAL A 76 16.44 0.47 -12.92
C VAL A 76 15.01 0.29 -13.44
N ASP A 77 14.86 -0.10 -14.71
CA ASP A 77 13.58 -0.40 -15.37
C ASP A 77 12.80 -1.55 -14.71
N LEU A 78 13.48 -2.42 -13.96
CA LEU A 78 12.86 -3.57 -13.30
C LEU A 78 12.19 -3.24 -11.97
N PHE A 79 12.40 -2.04 -11.42
CA PHE A 79 11.79 -1.66 -10.15
C PHE A 79 10.25 -1.69 -10.22
N GLY A 80 9.62 -2.36 -9.26
CA GLY A 80 8.16 -2.50 -9.21
C GLY A 80 7.58 -3.43 -10.29
N ARG A 81 8.41 -4.25 -10.94
CA ARG A 81 7.97 -5.22 -11.95
C ARG A 81 7.96 -6.64 -11.39
N CYS A 82 7.03 -7.45 -11.89
CA CYS A 82 7.14 -8.90 -11.80
C CYS A 82 8.09 -9.40 -12.88
N ILE A 83 9.09 -10.18 -12.49
CA ILE A 83 10.02 -10.84 -13.42
C ILE A 83 9.99 -12.35 -13.17
N THR A 84 10.39 -13.13 -14.16
CA THR A 84 10.59 -14.57 -14.00
C THR A 84 12.05 -14.87 -13.74
N VAL A 85 12.31 -15.68 -12.72
CA VAL A 85 13.67 -16.12 -12.35
C VAL A 85 13.80 -17.60 -12.64
N SER A 86 14.92 -17.98 -13.25
CA SER A 86 15.29 -19.36 -13.52
C SER A 86 16.65 -19.64 -12.87
N ALA A 87 16.64 -19.88 -11.56
CA ALA A 87 17.84 -20.08 -10.75
C ALA A 87 17.70 -21.32 -9.84
N GLY A 88 17.68 -22.51 -10.44
CA GLY A 88 17.44 -23.76 -9.70
C GLY A 88 18.40 -24.03 -8.54
N ARG A 89 19.65 -23.56 -8.61
CA ARG A 89 20.63 -23.70 -7.51
C ARG A 89 20.27 -22.88 -6.27
N LEU A 90 19.44 -21.86 -6.41
CA LEU A 90 18.95 -21.01 -5.31
C LEU A 90 17.51 -21.40 -4.88
N GLY A 91 17.02 -22.56 -5.32
CA GLY A 91 15.71 -23.08 -4.94
C GLY A 91 14.54 -22.50 -5.74
N TYR A 92 14.81 -21.79 -6.84
CA TYR A 92 13.75 -21.29 -7.73
C TYR A 92 13.28 -22.39 -8.67
N GLN A 93 11.97 -22.51 -8.79
CA GLN A 93 11.38 -23.25 -9.90
C GLN A 93 11.64 -22.49 -11.22
N ALA A 94 11.79 -23.21 -12.33
CA ALA A 94 12.00 -22.58 -13.62
C ALA A 94 10.83 -21.66 -13.97
N GLY A 95 11.12 -20.38 -14.26
CA GLY A 95 10.09 -19.39 -14.56
C GLY A 95 9.29 -18.90 -13.35
N GLN A 96 9.76 -19.13 -12.13
CA GLN A 96 9.08 -18.66 -10.93
C GLN A 96 8.95 -17.13 -10.94
N PRO A 97 7.73 -16.59 -10.78
CA PRO A 97 7.54 -15.14 -10.73
C PRO A 97 8.05 -14.60 -9.39
N VAL A 98 8.76 -13.47 -9.47
CA VAL A 98 9.20 -12.70 -8.31
C VAL A 98 8.90 -11.23 -8.54
N PHE A 99 8.67 -10.49 -7.45
CA PHE A 99 8.43 -9.05 -7.51
C PHE A 99 9.66 -8.27 -7.07
N VAL A 100 10.10 -7.31 -7.88
CA VAL A 100 11.28 -6.49 -7.58
C VAL A 100 10.89 -5.31 -6.69
N ILE A 101 11.39 -5.30 -5.46
CA ILE A 101 11.12 -4.25 -4.46
C ILE A 101 12.29 -3.29 -4.24
N GLY A 102 13.46 -3.60 -4.79
CA GLY A 102 14.65 -2.76 -4.66
C GLY A 102 15.57 -2.93 -5.86
N VAL A 103 16.19 -1.83 -6.28
CA VAL A 103 17.16 -1.81 -7.38
C VAL A 103 18.29 -0.86 -7.02
N GLU A 104 19.50 -1.39 -6.91
CA GLU A 104 20.70 -0.64 -6.53
C GLU A 104 21.83 -0.92 -7.53
N PRO A 105 22.48 0.10 -8.11
CA PRO A 105 23.71 -0.09 -8.87
C PRO A 105 24.78 -0.70 -7.96
N ALA A 106 25.52 -1.68 -8.47
CA ALA A 106 26.69 -2.19 -7.76
C ALA A 106 27.90 -1.25 -7.96
N ASP A 107 28.86 -1.35 -7.05
CA ASP A 107 30.08 -0.51 -7.04
C ASP A 107 30.96 -0.75 -8.28
N ASP A 108 30.78 -1.88 -8.98
CA ASP A 108 31.50 -2.21 -10.22
C ASP A 108 31.07 -1.36 -11.44
N GLY A 109 29.97 -0.60 -11.32
CA GLY A 109 29.40 0.21 -12.39
C GLY A 109 28.79 -0.57 -13.56
N ALA A 110 28.84 -1.90 -13.52
CA ALA A 110 28.46 -2.80 -14.60
C ALA A 110 27.30 -3.74 -14.24
N THR A 111 26.99 -3.90 -12.95
CA THR A 111 25.91 -4.75 -12.46
C THR A 111 24.91 -3.97 -11.60
N THR A 112 23.76 -4.60 -11.39
CA THR A 112 22.67 -4.09 -10.54
C THR A 112 22.30 -5.16 -9.54
N ARG A 113 22.13 -4.78 -8.27
CA ARG A 113 21.50 -5.60 -7.23
C ARG A 113 19.99 -5.41 -7.28
N LEU A 114 19.27 -6.50 -7.43
CA LEU A 114 17.82 -6.56 -7.36
C LEU A 114 17.42 -7.19 -6.03
N THR A 115 16.62 -6.49 -5.24
CA THR A 115 15.95 -7.05 -4.08
C THR A 115 14.58 -7.55 -4.53
N VAL A 116 14.35 -8.85 -4.41
CA VAL A 116 13.13 -9.51 -4.89
C VAL A 116 12.38 -10.20 -3.77
N VAL A 117 11.05 -10.23 -3.90
CA VAL A 117 10.16 -11.00 -3.04
C VAL A 117 9.60 -12.18 -3.82
N ARG A 118 9.62 -13.36 -3.20
CA ARG A 118 9.00 -14.57 -3.72
C ARG A 118 8.16 -15.26 -2.66
N ALA A 119 7.14 -15.99 -3.09
CA ALA A 119 6.50 -16.99 -2.24
C ALA A 119 7.40 -18.24 -2.12
N LEU A 120 7.44 -18.82 -0.91
CA LEU A 120 8.09 -20.10 -0.62
C LEU A 120 7.19 -21.29 -0.98
#